data_AF-A0A7K0DBJ5-F1
#
_entry.id   AF-A0A7K0DBJ5-F1
#
_cell.length_a   1.000
_cell.length_b   1.000
_cell.length_c   1.000
_cell.angle_alpha   90.00
_cell.angle_beta   90.00
_cell.angle_gamma   90.00
#
_symmetry.space_group_name_H-M   'P 1'
#
loop_
_entity.id
_entity.type
_entity.pdbx_description
1 polymer ?
#
loop_
_entity_poly.entity_id
_entity_poly.type
_entity_poly.pdbx_seq_one_letter_code
_entity_poly.pdbx_strand_id
1 'polypeptide(L)'
;MLLLADALDEFQSAPSARRARRILLDSAATQVVNTELTGAAIWQLFDAGSASAVKSGLALDRHWRNARTVSSHNPSVYKAALIGDHTVNGTAPRSFLNTAAEDTDSRA
;
A
#
# COMPACT_ATOMS: atom_id res chain seq x y z
N MET A 1 -3.50 3.77 -8.30
CA MET A 1 -4.27 2.83 -7.45
C MET A 1 -5.21 1.91 -8.25
N LEU A 2 -5.73 2.31 -9.42
CA LEU A 2 -6.47 1.39 -10.32
C LEU A 2 -5.66 0.14 -10.71
N LEU A 3 -4.36 0.29 -10.95
CA LEU A 3 -3.46 -0.84 -11.27
C LEU A 3 -3.38 -1.92 -10.17
N LEU A 4 -3.54 -1.56 -8.89
CA LEU A 4 -3.59 -2.55 -7.81
C LEU A 4 -4.92 -3.29 -7.81
N ALA A 5 -6.02 -2.60 -8.12
CA ALA A 5 -7.33 -3.21 -8.25
C ALA A 5 -7.34 -4.21 -9.42
N ASP A 6 -6.84 -3.80 -10.59
CA ASP A 6 -6.73 -4.67 -11.77
C ASP A 6 -5.86 -5.91 -11.45
N ALA A 7 -4.71 -5.71 -10.79
CA ALA A 7 -3.86 -6.82 -10.39
C ALA A 7 -4.58 -7.78 -9.43
N LEU A 8 -5.35 -7.25 -8.47
CA LEU A 8 -6.12 -8.05 -7.52
C LEU A 8 -7.21 -8.86 -8.22
N ASP A 9 -7.94 -8.25 -9.15
CA ASP A 9 -8.99 -8.90 -9.95
C ASP A 9 -8.39 -10.02 -10.83
N GLU A 10 -7.22 -9.79 -11.43
CA GLU A 10 -6.47 -10.81 -12.16
C GLU A 10 -6.13 -12.02 -11.27
N PHE A 11 -5.70 -11.82 -10.03
CA PHE A 11 -5.41 -12.94 -9.14
C PHE A 11 -6.66 -13.66 -8.67
N GLN A 12 -7.73 -12.92 -8.34
CA GLN A 12 -8.99 -13.54 -7.93
C GLN A 12 -9.57 -14.41 -9.05
N SER A 13 -9.43 -13.99 -10.32
CA SER A 13 -9.93 -14.76 -11.47
C SER A 13 -9.08 -15.99 -11.81
N ALA A 14 -7.77 -15.95 -11.58
CA ALA A 14 -6.89 -17.11 -11.76
C ALA A 14 -5.69 -17.07 -10.80
N PRO A 15 -5.82 -17.63 -9.58
CA PRO A 15 -4.75 -17.66 -8.61
C PRO A 15 -3.51 -18.39 -9.13
N SER A 16 -2.32 -17.83 -8.87
CA SER A 16 -1.03 -18.47 -9.14
C SER A 16 0.07 -17.82 -8.31
N ALA A 17 1.14 -18.53 -8.00
CA ALA A 17 2.24 -18.01 -7.19
C ALA A 17 2.85 -16.71 -7.79
N ARG A 18 2.90 -16.61 -9.12
CA ARG A 18 3.35 -15.42 -9.84
C ARG A 18 2.43 -14.21 -9.63
N ARG A 19 1.11 -14.40 -9.71
CA ARG A 19 0.13 -13.31 -9.53
C ARG A 19 0.02 -12.88 -8.06
N ALA A 20 0.09 -13.85 -7.14
CA ALA A 20 0.15 -13.57 -5.70
C ALA A 20 1.38 -12.70 -5.37
N ARG A 21 2.55 -13.08 -5.89
CA ARG A 21 3.79 -12.30 -5.74
C ARG A 21 3.63 -10.89 -6.27
N ARG A 22 3.07 -10.74 -7.47
CA ARG A 22 2.84 -9.43 -8.09
C ARG A 22 1.97 -8.53 -7.19
N ILE A 23 0.82 -9.01 -6.73
CA ILE A 23 -0.08 -8.20 -5.89
C ILE A 23 0.55 -7.85 -4.55
N LEU A 24 1.32 -8.75 -3.95
CA LEU A 24 2.01 -8.44 -2.70
C LEU A 24 2.99 -7.28 -2.87
N LEU A 25 3.74 -7.28 -3.96
CA LEU A 25 4.68 -6.21 -4.28
C LEU A 25 3.94 -4.91 -4.63
N ASP A 26 2.90 -5.00 -5.46
CA ASP A 26 2.09 -3.84 -5.86
C ASP A 26 1.35 -3.22 -4.66
N SER A 27 0.85 -4.04 -3.75
CA SER A 27 0.21 -3.62 -2.49
C SER A 27 1.22 -2.96 -1.56
N ALA A 28 2.40 -3.57 -1.39
CA ALA A 28 3.49 -2.99 -0.61
C ALA A 28 3.92 -1.62 -1.18
N ALA A 29 4.11 -1.52 -2.49
CA ALA A 29 4.50 -0.28 -3.18
C ALA A 29 3.43 0.81 -3.00
N THR A 30 2.16 0.43 -3.19
CA THR A 30 1.02 1.33 -2.99
C THR A 30 0.99 1.89 -1.57
N GLN A 31 1.26 1.06 -0.57
CA GLN A 31 1.27 1.49 0.82
C GLN A 31 2.42 2.46 1.14
N VAL A 32 3.62 2.21 0.59
CA VAL A 32 4.78 3.12 0.71
C VAL A 32 4.41 4.49 0.13
N VAL A 33 3.97 4.51 -1.13
CA VAL A 33 3.63 5.74 -1.85
C VAL A 33 2.47 6.49 -1.20
N ASN A 34 1.39 5.80 -0.82
CA ASN A 34 0.23 6.46 -0.20
C ASN A 34 0.57 7.09 1.15
N THR A 35 1.45 6.48 1.94
CA THR A 35 1.86 7.03 3.23
C THR A 35 2.58 8.37 3.05
N GLU A 36 3.43 8.47 2.03
CA GLU A 36 4.16 9.71 1.69
C GLU A 36 3.23 10.75 1.07
N LEU A 37 2.48 10.37 0.04
CA LEU A 37 1.58 11.28 -0.69
C LEU A 37 0.49 11.86 0.20
N THR A 38 -0.03 11.10 1.16
CA THR A 38 -1.08 11.63 2.05
C THR A 38 -0.56 12.77 2.92
N GLY A 39 0.68 12.66 3.42
CA GLY A 39 1.32 13.74 4.17
C GLY A 39 1.51 14.99 3.30
N ALA A 40 2.06 14.82 2.10
CA ALA A 40 2.30 15.90 1.16
C ALA A 40 1.00 16.60 0.70
N ALA A 41 -0.04 15.82 0.39
CA ALA A 41 -1.33 16.35 -0.04
C ALA A 41 -1.99 17.21 1.05
N ILE A 42 -1.87 16.82 2.31
CA ILE A 42 -2.45 17.60 3.42
C ILE A 42 -1.65 18.87 3.66
N TRP A 43 -0.33 18.83 3.50
CA TRP A 43 0.48 20.04 3.52
C TRP A 43 0.03 21.03 2.43
N GLN A 44 -0.09 20.55 1.19
CA GLN A 44 -0.58 21.36 0.07
C GLN A 44 -2.00 21.91 0.28
N LEU A 45 -2.88 21.15 0.93
CA LEU A 45 -4.22 21.60 1.31
C LEU A 45 -4.16 22.83 2.24
N PHE A 46 -3.29 22.82 3.24
CA PHE A 46 -3.13 23.95 4.15
C PHE A 46 -2.41 25.14 3.50
N ASP A 47 -1.44 24.90 2.62
CA ASP A 47 -0.80 25.96 1.84
C ASP A 47 -1.82 26.69 0.95
N ALA A 48 -2.69 25.94 0.27
CA ALA A 48 -3.74 26.50 -0.59
C ALA A 48 -4.86 27.20 0.19
N GLY A 49 -5.27 26.62 1.33
CA GLY A 49 -6.37 27.15 2.16
C GLY A 49 -5.95 28.24 3.14
N SER A 50 -4.64 28.41 3.37
CA SER A 50 -4.05 29.37 4.30
C SER A 50 -4.73 29.33 5.69
N ALA A 51 -4.75 30.47 6.41
CA ALA A 51 -5.35 30.59 7.73
C ALA A 51 -6.84 30.21 7.78
N SER A 52 -7.56 30.22 6.67
CA SER A 52 -8.97 29.82 6.64
C SER A 52 -9.18 28.32 6.83
N ALA A 53 -8.20 27.50 6.42
CA ALA A 53 -8.24 26.05 6.54
C ALA A 53 -7.99 25.54 7.97
N VAL A 54 -7.34 26.34 8.83
CA VAL A 54 -7.07 25.96 10.24
C VAL A 54 -8.25 26.19 11.18
N LYS A 55 -9.41 26.64 10.68
CA LYS A 55 -10.61 26.80 11.49
C LYS A 55 -11.00 25.48 12.14
N SER A 56 -11.11 25.49 13.47
CA SER A 56 -11.48 24.30 14.26
C SER A 56 -12.79 23.66 13.81
N GLY A 57 -13.77 24.46 13.37
CA GLY A 57 -15.04 23.97 12.83
C GLY A 57 -14.91 23.16 11.53
N LEU A 58 -13.84 23.36 10.74
CA LEU A 58 -13.56 22.54 9.56
C LEU A 58 -12.86 21.23 9.93
N ALA A 59 -12.08 21.22 11.01
CA ALA A 59 -11.33 20.08 11.55
C ALA A 59 -10.53 19.29 10.48
N LEU A 60 -9.91 19.99 9.52
CA LEU A 60 -9.20 19.36 8.39
C LEU A 60 -7.92 18.62 8.80
N ASP A 61 -7.33 18.98 9.94
CA ASP A 61 -6.21 18.27 10.56
C ASP A 61 -6.54 16.80 10.90
N ARG A 62 -7.83 16.46 11.02
CA ARG A 62 -8.27 15.06 11.23
C ARG A 62 -7.80 14.12 10.13
N HIS A 63 -7.68 14.61 8.89
CA HIS A 63 -7.24 13.77 7.78
C HIS A 63 -5.79 13.33 7.96
N TRP A 64 -4.93 14.21 8.48
CA TRP A 64 -3.53 13.88 8.76
C TRP A 64 -3.41 12.93 9.94
N ARG A 65 -4.13 13.22 11.03
CA ARG A 65 -4.15 12.35 12.21
C ARG A 65 -4.63 10.94 11.85
N ASN A 66 -5.72 10.81 11.10
CA ASN A 66 -6.26 9.52 10.68
C ASN A 66 -5.29 8.77 9.77
N ALA A 67 -4.73 9.44 8.76
CA ALA A 67 -3.75 8.82 7.87
C ALA A 67 -2.52 8.34 8.62
N ARG A 68 -1.98 9.16 9.53
CA ARG A 68 -0.81 8.81 10.34
C ARG A 68 -1.08 7.62 11.26
N THR A 69 -2.26 7.56 11.86
CA THR A 69 -2.69 6.40 12.67
C THR A 69 -2.67 5.13 11.84
N VAL A 70 -3.33 5.11 10.69
CA VAL A 70 -3.40 3.91 9.82
C VAL A 70 -2.01 3.51 9.32
N SER A 71 -1.20 4.46 8.84
CA SER A 71 0.16 4.18 8.35
C SER A 71 1.11 3.71 9.44
N SER A 72 0.85 4.00 10.72
CA SER A 72 1.72 3.57 11.83
C SER A 72 1.53 2.11 12.20
N HIS A 73 0.32 1.54 12.00
CA HIS A 73 0.05 0.13 12.27
C HIS A 73 0.86 -0.80 11.35
N ASN A 74 1.09 -0.39 10.11
CA ASN A 74 1.88 -1.14 9.14
C ASN A 74 3.00 -0.24 8.61
N PRO A 75 4.16 -0.18 9.27
CA PRO A 75 5.22 0.75 8.90
C PRO A 75 5.71 0.55 7.45
N SER A 76 5.76 1.64 6.67
CA SER A 76 6.18 1.63 5.25
C SER A 76 7.61 1.13 5.06
N VAL A 77 8.49 1.31 6.05
CA VAL A 77 9.89 0.86 6.00
C VAL A 77 10.01 -0.65 5.76
N TYR A 78 9.13 -1.47 6.35
CA TYR A 78 9.14 -2.91 6.14
C TYR A 78 8.61 -3.30 4.75
N LYS A 79 7.66 -2.54 4.22
CA LYS A 79 7.17 -2.72 2.84
C LYS A 79 8.26 -2.35 1.83
N ALA A 80 8.96 -1.23 2.05
CA ALA A 80 10.11 -0.84 1.24
C ALA A 80 11.24 -1.88 1.29
N ALA A 81 11.56 -2.41 2.46
CA ALA A 81 12.55 -3.48 2.62
C ALA A 81 12.16 -4.76 1.87
N LEU A 82 10.90 -5.19 1.97
CA LEU A 82 10.37 -6.34 1.22
C LEU A 82 10.51 -6.15 -0.30
N ILE A 83 10.11 -4.98 -0.80
CA ILE A 83 10.23 -4.65 -2.23
C ILE A 83 11.71 -4.64 -2.64
N GLY A 84 12.58 -4.02 -1.84
CA GLY A 84 14.00 -3.94 -2.09
C GLY A 84 14.67 -5.32 -2.13
N ASP A 85 14.41 -6.17 -1.15
CA ASP A 85 14.95 -7.54 -1.10
C ASP A 85 14.49 -8.36 -2.31
N HIS A 86 13.22 -8.26 -2.69
CA HIS A 86 12.73 -8.92 -3.91
C HIS A 86 13.42 -8.39 -5.18
N THR A 87 13.55 -7.06 -5.29
CA THR A 87 14.07 -6.40 -6.51
C THR A 87 15.56 -6.63 -6.68
N VAL A 88 16.32 -6.64 -5.58
CA VAL A 88 17.79 -6.78 -5.59
C VAL A 88 18.22 -8.24 -5.58
N ASN A 89 17.62 -9.07 -4.71
CA ASN A 89 18.08 -10.44 -4.46
C ASN A 89 17.19 -11.51 -5.13
N GLY A 90 16.05 -11.14 -5.72
CA GLY A 90 15.09 -12.08 -6.28
C GLY A 90 14.31 -12.88 -5.22
N THR A 91 14.45 -12.55 -3.93
CA THR A 91 13.80 -13.26 -2.82
C THR A 91 12.27 -13.22 -2.99
N ALA A 92 11.62 -14.38 -2.90
CA ALA A 92 10.16 -14.43 -2.93
C ALA A 92 9.57 -13.70 -1.71
N PRO A 93 8.68 -12.71 -1.88
CA PRO A 93 8.05 -12.03 -0.75
C PRO A 93 7.24 -13.05 0.07
N ARG A 94 7.29 -12.97 1.40
CA ARG A 94 6.56 -13.92 2.27
C ARG A 94 5.27 -13.29 2.79
N SER A 95 4.14 -13.95 2.52
CA SER A 95 2.80 -13.57 2.98
C SER A 95 1.81 -14.71 2.73
N PHE A 96 0.62 -14.63 3.33
CA PHE A 96 -0.49 -15.57 3.14
C PHE A 96 -0.93 -15.73 1.68
N LEU A 97 -0.85 -14.68 0.85
CA LEU A 97 -1.24 -14.75 -0.56
C LEU A 97 -0.35 -15.72 -1.36
N ASN A 98 0.95 -15.78 -1.04
CA ASN A 98 1.87 -16.66 -1.74
C ASN A 98 1.69 -18.12 -1.30
N THR A 99 1.48 -18.35 0.00
CA THR A 99 1.20 -19.70 0.52
C THR A 99 -0.12 -20.26 -0.03
N ALA A 100 -1.19 -19.46 -0.07
CA ALA A 100 -2.47 -19.89 -0.62
C ALA A 100 -2.41 -20.25 -2.11
N ALA A 101 -1.56 -19.56 -2.88
CA ALA A 101 -1.39 -19.84 -4.30
C ALA A 101 -0.59 -21.13 -4.55
N GLU A 102 0.42 -21.43 -3.73
CA GLU A 102 1.18 -22.70 -3.77
C GLU A 102 0.28 -23.91 -3.48
N ASP A 103 -0.65 -23.79 -2.52
CA ASP A 103 -1.65 -24.82 -2.22
C ASP A 103 -2.62 -25.09 -3.39
N THR A 104 -2.81 -24.12 -4.29
CA THR A 104 -3.70 -24.25 -5.44
C THR A 104 -3.00 -24.97 -6.59
N ASP A 105 -1.72 -24.67 -6.86
CA ASP A 105 -0.93 -25.32 -7.92
C ASP A 105 -0.59 -26.78 -7.59
N SER A 106 -0.53 -27.17 -6.31
CA SER A 106 -0.25 -28.56 -5.89
C SER A 106 -1.43 -29.53 -6.03
N ARG A 107 -2.62 -29.03 -6.39
CA ARG A 107 -3.86 -29.80 -6.51
C ARG A 107 -4.35 -30.01 -7.96
N ALA A 108 -3.57 -29.57 -8.95
CA ALA A 108 -3.83 -29.73 -10.39
C ALA A 108 -2.99 -30.87 -10.99
#